data_AF-A0A914XPU9-F1
#
_entry.id   AF-A0A914XPU9-F1
#
_cell.length_a   1.000
_cell.length_b   1.000
_cell.length_c   1.000
_cell.angle_alpha   90.00
_cell.angle_beta   90.00
_cell.angle_gamma   90.00
#
_symmetry.space_group_name_H-M   'P 1'
#
loop_
_entity.id
_entity.type
_entity.pdbx_description
1 polymer ?
#
loop_
_entity_poly.entity_id
_entity_poly.type
_entity_poly.pdbx_seq_one_letter_code
_entity_poly.pdbx_strand_id
1 'polypeptide(L)'
;MNWTYYAKTNKCFRIYGGTGGTAYGNSLNWGEAEETCNRYHGGHLASFHSEDELLFAVALAQEYAAHDDGGDAPVWIGLCYSLTFDWMYTDISSATYFRWWYGYDRDGTNFPSGYLCTKRKRTGYMGSADGSEIWPFICQTPPASNSG
;
A
#
# COMPACT_ATOMS: atom_id res chain seq x y z
N MET A 1 -14.89 0.52 -13.22
CA MET A 1 -15.14 1.53 -12.17
C MET A 1 -15.43 0.79 -10.88
N ASN A 2 -14.48 0.58 -9.97
CA ASN A 2 -14.85 0.23 -8.60
C ASN A 2 -13.71 0.61 -7.64
N TRP A 3 -13.84 1.82 -7.08
CA TRP A 3 -13.08 2.31 -5.95
C TRP A 3 -13.95 2.18 -4.71
N THR A 4 -13.36 1.83 -3.58
CA THR A 4 -14.08 1.67 -2.31
C THR A 4 -13.83 2.88 -1.43
N TYR A 5 -14.90 3.60 -1.09
CA TYR A 5 -14.82 4.82 -0.29
C TYR A 5 -14.75 4.51 1.21
N TYR A 6 -13.81 5.17 1.90
CA TYR A 6 -13.68 5.14 3.34
C TYR A 6 -14.01 6.51 3.94
N ALA A 7 -15.20 6.61 4.54
CA ALA A 7 -15.76 7.88 4.98
C ALA A 7 -14.97 8.57 6.11
N LYS A 8 -14.25 7.82 6.96
CA LYS A 8 -13.53 8.41 8.10
C LYS A 8 -12.34 9.27 7.68
N THR A 9 -11.63 8.90 6.61
CA THR A 9 -10.47 9.66 6.11
C THR A 9 -10.74 10.34 4.78
N ASN A 10 -11.96 10.25 4.26
CA ASN A 10 -12.36 10.79 2.97
C ASN A 10 -11.40 10.33 1.86
N LYS A 11 -11.15 9.01 1.79
CA LYS A 11 -10.26 8.39 0.80
C LYS A 11 -11.00 7.30 0.03
N CYS A 12 -10.63 7.13 -1.23
CA CYS A 12 -11.07 6.02 -2.06
C CYS A 12 -9.90 5.06 -2.25
N PHE A 13 -10.12 3.76 -2.05
CA PHE A 13 -9.09 2.74 -2.20
C PHE A 13 -9.42 1.77 -3.32
N ARG A 14 -8.39 1.29 -4.02
CA ARG A 14 -8.53 0.24 -5.03
C ARG A 14 -7.30 -0.64 -5.07
N ILE A 15 -7.52 -1.93 -5.27
CA ILE A 15 -6.47 -2.95 -5.27
C ILE A 15 -6.23 -3.42 -6.70
N TYR A 16 -4.95 -3.55 -7.04
CA TYR A 16 -4.48 -4.01 -8.33
C TYR A 16 -3.53 -5.20 -8.15
N GLY A 17 -3.50 -6.11 -9.12
CA GLY A 17 -2.76 -7.37 -9.05
C GLY A 17 -3.37 -8.41 -8.10
N GLY A 18 -2.82 -9.62 -8.13
CA GLY A 18 -3.30 -10.79 -7.37
C GLY A 18 -3.77 -11.95 -8.26
N THR A 19 -3.93 -13.13 -7.65
CA THR A 19 -4.53 -14.31 -8.27
C THR A 19 -6.02 -14.38 -7.90
N GLY A 20 -6.88 -14.88 -8.80
CA GLY A 20 -8.28 -15.17 -8.45
C GLY A 20 -9.40 -14.32 -9.08
N GLY A 21 -9.18 -13.66 -10.23
CA GLY A 21 -10.26 -13.06 -11.04
C GLY A 21 -10.94 -11.80 -10.47
N THR A 22 -10.64 -11.43 -9.22
CA THR A 22 -11.10 -10.21 -8.52
C THR A 22 -10.09 -9.07 -8.61
N ALA A 23 -8.81 -9.41 -8.78
CA ALA A 23 -7.70 -8.49 -9.00
C ALA A 23 -7.80 -7.71 -10.33
N TYR A 24 -7.55 -6.41 -10.30
CA TYR A 24 -7.44 -5.59 -11.52
C TYR A 24 -5.99 -5.44 -11.97
N GLY A 25 -5.69 -5.72 -13.23
CA GLY A 25 -4.33 -5.53 -13.77
C GLY A 25 -3.29 -6.49 -13.19
N ASN A 26 -2.02 -6.23 -13.48
CA ASN A 26 -0.90 -7.07 -13.07
C ASN A 26 -0.32 -6.59 -11.73
N SER A 27 0.28 -7.52 -10.98
CA SER A 27 1.22 -7.18 -9.90
C SER A 27 2.43 -6.43 -10.49
N LEU A 28 2.99 -5.47 -9.76
CA LEU A 28 4.06 -4.58 -10.25
C LEU A 28 5.14 -4.39 -9.18
N ASN A 29 6.29 -3.87 -9.59
CA ASN A 29 7.28 -3.35 -8.65
C ASN A 29 6.75 -2.06 -7.98
N TRP A 30 7.36 -1.64 -6.87
CA TRP A 30 6.81 -0.54 -6.07
C TRP A 30 6.74 0.78 -6.85
N GLY A 31 7.78 1.10 -7.64
CA GLY A 31 7.83 2.32 -8.43
C GLY A 31 6.78 2.35 -9.55
N GLU A 32 6.63 1.24 -10.27
CA GLU A 32 5.59 1.06 -11.30
C GLU A 32 4.17 1.10 -10.71
N ALA A 33 4.00 0.57 -9.50
CA ALA A 33 2.74 0.61 -8.78
C ALA A 33 2.36 2.06 -8.41
N GLU A 34 3.30 2.84 -7.88
CA GLU A 34 3.12 4.27 -7.61
C GLU A 34 2.81 5.06 -8.89
N GLU A 35 3.56 4.82 -9.98
CA GLU A 35 3.27 5.45 -11.27
C GLU A 35 1.85 5.11 -11.77
N THR A 36 1.44 3.85 -11.58
CA THR A 36 0.09 3.40 -11.93
C THR A 36 -0.97 4.13 -11.12
N CYS A 37 -0.78 4.32 -9.81
CA CYS A 37 -1.71 5.09 -8.98
C CYS A 37 -1.78 6.57 -9.40
N ASN A 38 -0.63 7.20 -9.69
CA ASN A 38 -0.55 8.59 -10.14
C ASN A 38 -1.35 8.87 -11.42
N ARG A 39 -1.39 7.90 -12.34
CA ARG A 39 -2.19 8.01 -13.57
C ARG A 39 -3.70 8.10 -13.32
N TYR A 40 -4.19 7.71 -12.13
CA TYR A 40 -5.61 7.78 -11.76
C TYR A 40 -5.90 9.01 -10.89
N HIS A 41 -6.27 10.13 -11.52
CA HIS A 41 -6.75 11.35 -10.83
C HIS A 41 -5.78 11.92 -9.77
N GLY A 42 -4.47 11.79 -9.95
CA GLY A 42 -3.49 12.22 -8.95
C GLY A 42 -3.53 11.36 -7.68
N GLY A 43 -3.87 10.09 -7.84
CA GLY A 43 -3.80 9.10 -6.78
C GLY A 43 -2.37 8.71 -6.44
N HIS A 44 -2.20 8.06 -5.31
CA HIS A 44 -0.91 7.56 -4.83
C HIS A 44 -1.08 6.14 -4.32
N LEU A 45 0.00 5.42 -4.05
CA LEU A 45 -0.09 4.25 -3.19
C LEU A 45 -0.65 4.65 -1.81
N ALA A 46 -1.36 3.72 -1.17
CA ALA A 46 -2.11 4.00 0.04
C ALA A 46 -1.22 4.47 1.21
N SER A 47 -1.70 5.50 1.92
CA SER A 47 -1.14 5.99 3.18
C SER A 47 -2.06 5.69 4.35
N PHE A 48 -1.49 5.41 5.52
CA PHE A 48 -2.23 5.01 6.71
C PHE A 48 -1.79 5.84 7.92
N HIS A 49 -2.75 6.52 8.54
CA HIS A 49 -2.51 7.38 9.70
C HIS A 49 -3.20 6.88 10.97
N SER A 50 -3.86 5.72 10.90
CA SER A 50 -4.52 5.09 12.03
C SER A 50 -4.66 3.59 11.82
N GLU A 51 -4.89 2.87 12.92
CA GLU A 51 -5.17 1.44 12.87
C GLU A 51 -6.46 1.14 12.10
N ASP A 52 -7.51 1.92 12.31
CA ASP A 52 -8.80 1.75 11.63
C ASP A 52 -8.67 1.84 10.11
N GLU A 53 -7.92 2.81 9.60
CA GLU A 53 -7.69 2.99 8.17
C GLU A 53 -6.90 1.81 7.56
N LEU A 54 -5.86 1.37 8.28
CA LEU A 54 -5.06 0.22 7.88
C LEU A 54 -5.91 -1.05 7.83
N LEU A 55 -6.72 -1.30 8.87
CA LEU A 55 -7.60 -2.47 8.97
C LEU A 55 -8.72 -2.44 7.93
N PHE A 56 -9.24 -1.26 7.58
CA PHE A 56 -10.19 -1.12 6.48
C PHE A 56 -9.60 -1.60 5.17
N ALA A 57 -8.39 -1.14 4.83
CA ALA A 57 -7.69 -1.63 3.64
C ALA A 57 -7.37 -3.13 3.75
N VAL A 58 -7.09 -3.66 4.96
CA VAL A 58 -6.96 -5.11 5.25
C VAL A 58 -8.15 -5.90 4.80
N ALA A 59 -9.34 -5.52 5.28
CA ALA A 59 -10.57 -6.16 4.88
C ALA A 59 -10.77 -6.12 3.37
N LEU A 60 -10.49 -4.97 2.73
CA LEU A 60 -10.58 -4.83 1.28
C LEU A 60 -9.65 -5.82 0.55
N ALA A 61 -8.37 -5.88 0.93
CA ALA A 61 -7.43 -6.80 0.27
C ALA A 61 -7.76 -8.28 0.47
N GLN A 62 -8.37 -8.65 1.60
CA GLN A 62 -8.81 -10.02 1.85
C GLN A 62 -9.96 -10.42 0.92
N GLU A 63 -10.81 -9.48 0.52
CA GLU A 63 -11.87 -9.70 -0.46
C GLU A 63 -11.30 -9.93 -1.87
N TYR A 64 -10.20 -9.26 -2.21
CA TYR A 64 -9.62 -9.30 -3.56
C TYR A 64 -8.50 -10.33 -3.77
N ALA A 65 -7.82 -10.79 -2.72
CA ALA A 65 -6.75 -11.78 -2.82
C ALA A 65 -7.30 -13.20 -2.60
N ALA A 66 -7.75 -13.86 -3.67
CA ALA A 66 -8.11 -15.27 -3.60
C ALA A 66 -6.89 -16.16 -3.85
N HIS A 67 -6.55 -16.95 -2.83
CA HIS A 67 -5.83 -18.24 -2.86
C HIS A 67 -4.28 -18.33 -2.94
N ASP A 68 -3.75 -19.06 -1.94
CA ASP A 68 -3.04 -20.36 -2.02
C ASP A 68 -1.62 -20.56 -1.49
N ASP A 69 -0.96 -19.56 -0.89
CA ASP A 69 0.33 -19.80 -0.22
C ASP A 69 0.31 -19.29 1.22
N GLY A 70 -0.26 -20.07 2.13
CA GLY A 70 0.25 -20.20 3.50
C GLY A 70 0.45 -18.95 4.39
N GLY A 71 -0.20 -17.81 4.15
CA GLY A 71 -0.48 -16.86 5.25
C GLY A 71 -0.55 -15.36 4.96
N ASP A 72 0.32 -14.79 4.10
CA ASP A 72 0.62 -13.35 4.24
C ASP A 72 0.08 -12.42 3.13
N ALA A 73 -0.22 -12.91 1.92
CA ALA A 73 -0.78 -12.16 0.78
C ALA A 73 -0.37 -10.66 0.74
N PRO A 74 0.94 -10.36 0.59
CA PRO A 74 1.44 -9.02 0.79
C PRO A 74 1.03 -8.07 -0.33
N VAL A 75 0.78 -6.81 0.03
CA VAL A 75 0.40 -5.75 -0.92
C VAL A 75 1.23 -4.49 -0.71
N TRP A 76 1.66 -3.84 -1.78
CA TRP A 76 2.38 -2.57 -1.71
C TRP A 76 1.51 -1.42 -1.19
N ILE A 77 2.13 -0.58 -0.37
CA ILE A 77 1.58 0.69 0.14
C ILE A 77 2.59 1.82 -0.10
N GLY A 78 2.19 3.08 0.09
CA GLY A 78 3.01 4.23 -0.29
C GLY A 78 4.16 4.57 0.67
N LEU A 79 4.33 3.80 1.74
CA LEU A 79 5.37 4.04 2.74
C LEU A 79 6.70 3.50 2.23
N CYS A 80 7.68 4.37 2.03
CA CYS A 80 9.04 3.97 1.68
C CYS A 80 10.09 4.77 2.47
N TYR A 81 11.19 4.12 2.82
CA TYR A 81 12.33 4.73 3.51
C TYR A 81 13.32 5.33 2.51
N SER A 82 13.91 6.46 2.87
CA SER A 82 15.09 7.04 2.19
C SER A 82 16.10 7.52 3.23
N LEU A 83 17.39 7.40 2.94
CA LEU A 83 18.47 7.92 3.81
C LEU A 83 18.35 9.43 4.10
N THR A 84 17.76 10.19 3.19
CA THR A 84 17.67 11.67 3.31
C THR A 84 16.48 12.11 4.15
N PHE A 85 15.38 11.35 4.12
CA PHE A 85 14.10 11.80 4.64
C PHE A 85 13.43 10.82 5.60
N ASP A 86 14.12 9.72 5.92
CA ASP A 86 13.56 8.61 6.70
C ASP A 86 12.29 8.04 6.01
N TRP A 87 11.40 7.41 6.77
CA TRP A 87 10.11 6.91 6.31
C TRP A 87 9.19 8.04 5.81
N MET A 88 8.72 7.93 4.58
CA MET A 88 7.76 8.87 3.97
C MET A 88 6.67 8.15 3.18
N TYR A 89 5.48 8.76 3.13
CA TYR A 89 4.46 8.38 2.17
C TYR A 89 4.63 9.14 0.86
N THR A 90 4.36 8.48 -0.27
CA THR A 90 4.42 9.09 -1.62
C THR A 90 3.41 10.21 -1.85
N ASP A 91 2.31 10.19 -1.09
CA ASP A 91 1.27 11.23 -1.10
C ASP A 91 1.61 12.43 -0.21
N ILE A 92 2.88 12.57 0.21
CA ILE A 92 3.43 13.62 1.08
C ILE A 92 2.75 13.75 2.46
N SER A 93 1.91 12.79 2.85
CA SER A 93 1.27 12.76 4.15
C SER A 93 2.26 12.34 5.26
N SER A 94 1.94 12.67 6.51
CA SER A 94 2.82 12.40 7.64
C SER A 94 2.94 10.90 7.93
N ALA A 95 4.18 10.37 7.95
CA ALA A 95 4.49 9.02 8.40
C ALA A 95 4.69 8.97 9.92
N THR A 96 3.59 9.04 10.68
CA THR A 96 3.62 9.05 12.16
C THR A 96 3.02 7.78 12.79
N TYR A 97 2.19 7.07 12.03
CA TYR A 97 1.58 5.82 12.44
C TYR A 97 2.29 4.65 11.76
N PHE A 98 2.71 3.67 12.55
CA PHE A 98 3.37 2.47 12.08
C PHE A 98 2.87 1.25 12.83
N ARG A 99 2.66 0.13 12.12
CA ARG A 99 2.29 -1.16 12.71
C ARG A 99 3.23 -2.25 12.24
N TRP A 100 4.50 -2.15 12.61
CA TRP A 100 5.55 -3.09 12.20
C TRP A 100 5.31 -4.52 12.71
N TRP A 101 5.59 -5.52 11.88
CA TRP A 101 5.72 -6.90 12.34
C TRP A 101 6.93 -7.05 13.26
N TYR A 102 6.84 -7.91 14.28
CA TYR A 102 7.93 -8.13 15.22
C TYR A 102 9.20 -8.59 14.50
N GLY A 103 10.31 -7.90 14.74
CA GLY A 103 11.61 -8.21 14.13
C GLY A 103 11.84 -7.61 12.73
N TYR A 104 10.88 -6.88 12.16
CA TYR A 104 11.16 -5.98 11.03
C TYR A 104 11.57 -4.61 11.58
N ASP A 105 12.81 -4.26 11.28
CA ASP A 105 13.55 -3.13 11.81
C ASP A 105 12.96 -1.81 11.29
N ARG A 106 12.64 -0.91 12.23
CA ARG A 106 12.44 0.54 11.97
C ARG A 106 13.68 1.17 11.34
N ASP A 107 14.85 0.57 11.58
CA ASP A 107 16.15 1.21 11.39
C ASP A 107 16.67 1.19 9.96
N GLY A 108 16.01 0.49 9.04
CA GLY A 108 16.34 0.53 7.61
C GLY A 108 17.79 0.16 7.23
N THR A 109 18.58 -0.36 8.17
CA THR A 109 20.04 -0.41 8.13
C THR A 109 20.61 -1.70 7.55
N ASN A 110 19.77 -2.70 7.28
CA ASN A 110 20.21 -4.02 6.77
C ASN A 110 20.00 -4.24 5.27
N PHE A 111 19.71 -3.20 4.47
CA PHE A 111 19.44 -3.37 3.03
C PHE A 111 20.34 -2.47 2.15
N PRO A 112 21.08 -3.06 1.17
CA PRO A 112 22.07 -2.33 0.37
C PRO A 112 21.53 -1.23 -0.55
N SER A 113 20.23 -1.21 -0.85
CA SER A 113 19.64 -0.41 -1.93
C SER A 113 19.05 0.94 -1.51
N GLY A 114 19.05 1.29 -0.22
CA GLY A 114 18.66 2.64 0.26
C GLY A 114 17.17 2.99 0.14
N TYR A 115 16.34 2.06 -0.35
CA TYR A 115 14.88 2.18 -0.38
C TYR A 115 14.25 0.93 0.24
N LEU A 116 13.49 1.13 1.31
CA LEU A 116 12.64 0.08 1.88
C LEU A 116 11.21 0.47 1.68
N CYS A 117 10.50 -0.24 0.81
CA CYS A 117 9.11 0.04 0.60
C CYS A 117 8.26 -0.99 1.34
N THR A 118 7.11 -0.55 1.83
CA THR A 118 6.36 -1.34 2.80
C THR A 118 5.36 -2.23 2.08
N LYS A 119 5.44 -3.53 2.37
CA LYS A 119 4.33 -4.44 2.11
C LYS A 119 3.49 -4.57 3.37
N ARG A 120 2.19 -4.70 3.16
CA ARG A 120 1.27 -5.04 4.22
C ARG A 120 0.95 -6.54 4.18
N LYS A 121 1.09 -7.24 5.31
CA LYS A 121 0.69 -8.65 5.49
C LYS A 121 -0.81 -8.79 5.79
N ARG A 122 -1.40 -9.97 5.56
CA ARG A 122 -2.84 -10.27 5.80
C ARG A 122 -3.33 -9.93 7.21
N THR A 123 -2.45 -9.96 8.21
CA THR A 123 -2.70 -9.65 9.63
C THR A 123 -2.73 -8.14 9.93
N GLY A 124 -2.48 -7.28 8.95
CA GLY A 124 -2.45 -5.82 9.13
C GLY A 124 -1.11 -5.28 9.61
N TYR A 125 -0.06 -6.10 9.66
CA TYR A 125 1.28 -5.62 9.97
C TYR A 125 2.04 -5.17 8.72
N MET A 126 2.91 -4.19 8.93
CA MET A 126 3.84 -3.63 7.95
C MET A 126 5.15 -4.40 7.99
N GLY A 127 5.70 -4.70 6.81
CA GLY A 127 7.05 -5.23 6.64
C GLY A 127 7.78 -4.48 5.53
N SER A 128 9.07 -4.28 5.69
CA SER A 128 9.93 -3.71 4.66
C SER A 128 10.29 -4.76 3.60
N ALA A 129 10.52 -4.30 2.37
CA ALA A 129 10.93 -5.14 1.27
C ALA A 129 11.70 -4.35 0.21
N ASP A 130 12.42 -5.08 -0.64
CA ASP A 130 13.08 -4.52 -1.82
C ASP A 130 12.02 -4.05 -2.81
N GLY A 131 12.10 -2.77 -3.23
CA GLY A 131 11.14 -2.16 -4.14
C GLY A 131 11.08 -2.80 -5.54
N SER A 132 12.06 -3.65 -5.91
CA SER A 132 12.08 -4.40 -7.17
C SER A 132 11.16 -5.63 -7.19
N GLU A 133 10.66 -6.07 -6.03
CA GLU A 133 9.76 -7.23 -5.98
C GLU A 133 8.38 -6.94 -6.58
N ILE A 134 7.76 -7.96 -7.16
CA ILE A 134 6.48 -7.83 -7.87
C ILE A 134 5.31 -8.28 -6.99
N TRP A 135 4.44 -7.34 -6.62
CA TRP A 135 3.30 -7.62 -5.73
C TRP A 135 2.03 -6.89 -6.16
N PRO A 136 0.85 -7.36 -5.71
CA PRO A 136 -0.35 -6.54 -5.74
C PRO A 136 -0.15 -5.25 -4.95
N PHE A 137 -0.96 -4.23 -5.23
CA PHE A 137 -0.78 -2.91 -4.64
C PHE A 137 -2.11 -2.21 -4.40
N ILE A 138 -2.12 -1.30 -3.42
CA ILE A 138 -3.31 -0.50 -3.07
C ILE A 138 -3.07 0.94 -3.50
N CYS A 139 -3.87 1.41 -4.46
CA CYS A 139 -3.97 2.83 -4.75
C CYS A 139 -4.98 3.50 -3.84
N GLN A 140 -4.74 4.77 -3.54
CA GLN A 140 -5.69 5.69 -2.94
C GLN A 140 -5.88 6.92 -3.83
N THR A 141 -7.07 7.53 -3.77
CA THR A 141 -7.34 8.87 -4.31
C THR A 141 -8.23 9.64 -3.33
N PRO A 142 -8.26 10.98 -3.40
CA PRO A 142 -9.42 11.72 -2.95
C PRO A 142 -10.68 11.22 -3.68
N PRO A 143 -11.88 11.31 -3.07
CA PRO A 143 -13.12 11.14 -3.80
C PRO A 143 -13.16 12.14 -4.95
N ALA A 144 -13.71 11.74 -6.09
CA ALA A 144 -13.94 12.67 -7.19
C ALA A 144 -14.73 13.85 -6.63
N SER A 145 -14.19 15.07 -6.75
CA SER A 145 -14.99 16.27 -6.53
C SER A 145 -16.14 16.19 -7.53
N ASN A 146 -17.37 16.13 -7.06
CA ASN A 146 -18.52 16.47 -7.90
C ASN A 146 -18.34 17.94 -8.28
N SER A 147 -17.62 18.22 -9.36
CA SER A 147 -17.65 19.51 -10.03
C SER A 147 -19.02 19.60 -10.68
N GLY A 148 -19.99 20.07 -9.89
CA GLY A 148 -21.25 20.61 -10.40
C GLY A 148 -21.03 21.94 -11.09
#